data_AF-A0A1P8UNP3-F1
#
_entry.id   AF-A0A1P8UNP3-F1
#
_cell.length_a   1.000
_cell.length_b   1.000
_cell.length_c   1.000
_cell.angle_alpha   90.00
_cell.angle_beta   90.00
_cell.angle_gamma   90.00
#
_symmetry.space_group_name_H-M   'P 1'
#
loop_
_entity.id
_entity.type
_entity.pdbx_description
1 polymer ?
#
loop_
_entity_poly.entity_id
_entity_poly.type
_entity_poly.pdbx_seq_one_letter_code
_entity_poly.pdbx_strand_id
1 'polypeptide(L)'
;MLLQADPETDWGAVNIDKLRDHLVDMDLLTRKAEVTRILRPDGARFEVRGSPRVLSAINTMVPAHAPFLAGETGWSVASEEMEDGVALIVGGDGEQIQGLGFFGLMTIGVHHQEHHLMIAKGRKPHH
;
A
#
# COMPACT_ATOMS: atom_id res chain seq x y z
N MET A 1 -24.56 -6.83 -4.12
CA MET A 1 -23.11 -6.61 -4.28
C MET A 1 -22.85 -5.11 -4.10
N LEU A 2 -21.76 -4.65 -3.48
CA LEU A 2 -21.57 -3.23 -3.06
C LEU A 2 -21.78 -2.20 -4.19
N LEU A 3 -21.25 -2.45 -5.39
CA LEU A 3 -21.46 -1.58 -6.56
C LEU A 3 -22.93 -1.57 -7.02
N GLN A 4 -23.59 -2.73 -7.03
CA GLN A 4 -25.01 -2.84 -7.41
C GLN A 4 -25.96 -2.22 -6.38
N ALA A 5 -25.54 -2.16 -5.12
CA ALA A 5 -26.33 -1.61 -4.03
C ALA A 5 -26.21 -0.07 -3.92
N ASP A 6 -25.21 0.52 -4.58
CA ASP A 6 -24.98 1.96 -4.62
C ASP A 6 -25.60 2.55 -5.89
N PRO A 7 -26.74 3.27 -5.80
CA PRO A 7 -27.44 3.83 -6.95
C PRO A 7 -26.64 4.92 -7.67
N GLU A 8 -25.62 5.50 -7.04
CA GLU A 8 -24.74 6.53 -7.61
C GLU A 8 -23.53 5.91 -8.34
N THR A 9 -23.49 4.60 -8.53
CA THR A 9 -22.42 3.94 -9.28
C THR A 9 -22.47 4.32 -10.75
N ASP A 10 -21.44 5.02 -11.22
CA ASP A 10 -21.19 5.21 -12.64
C ASP A 10 -20.61 3.91 -13.26
N TRP A 11 -21.50 3.13 -13.87
CA TRP A 11 -21.14 1.87 -14.53
C TRP A 11 -20.19 2.04 -15.71
N GLY A 12 -20.14 3.22 -16.34
CA GLY A 12 -19.20 3.51 -17.42
C GLY A 12 -17.75 3.70 -16.93
N ALA A 13 -17.59 4.07 -15.65
CA ALA A 13 -16.29 4.26 -15.02
C ALA A 13 -15.76 2.99 -14.32
N VAL A 14 -16.61 2.00 -14.05
CA VAL A 14 -16.20 0.78 -13.33
C VAL A 14 -15.03 0.08 -14.05
N ASN A 15 -13.98 -0.24 -13.31
CA ASN A 15 -12.78 -0.88 -13.83
C ASN A 15 -12.29 -2.00 -12.90
N ILE A 16 -12.84 -3.20 -13.11
CA ILE A 16 -12.48 -4.39 -12.34
C ILE A 16 -11.10 -4.93 -12.73
N ASP A 17 -10.66 -4.72 -13.98
CA ASP A 17 -9.31 -5.11 -14.40
C ASP A 17 -8.24 -4.36 -13.61
N LYS A 18 -8.43 -3.07 -13.35
CA LYS A 18 -7.52 -2.29 -12.51
C LYS A 18 -7.52 -2.76 -11.06
N LEU A 19 -8.66 -3.19 -10.52
CA LEU A 19 -8.69 -3.82 -9.20
C LEU A 19 -7.92 -5.14 -9.19
N ARG A 20 -8.09 -5.98 -10.22
CA ARG A 20 -7.31 -7.21 -10.37
C ARG A 20 -5.82 -6.92 -10.42
N ASP A 21 -5.40 -5.93 -11.21
CA ASP A 21 -3.99 -5.56 -11.34
C ASP A 21 -3.40 -5.07 -10.01
N HIS A 22 -4.16 -4.28 -9.24
CA HIS A 22 -3.78 -3.89 -7.87
C HIS A 22 -3.58 -5.11 -6.96
N LEU A 23 -4.49 -6.10 -6.99
CA LEU A 23 -4.36 -7.32 -6.19
C LEU A 23 -3.15 -8.17 -6.62
N VAL A 24 -2.83 -8.20 -7.92
CA VAL A 24 -1.61 -8.86 -8.43
C VAL A 24 -0.36 -8.13 -7.92
N ASP A 25 -0.36 -6.80 -7.90
CA ASP A 25 0.75 -6.03 -7.35
C ASP A 25 0.94 -6.26 -5.85
N MET A 26 -0.16 -6.36 -5.09
CA MET A 26 -0.12 -6.71 -3.66
C MET A 26 0.39 -8.14 -3.41
N ASP A 27 0.02 -9.10 -4.26
CA ASP A 27 0.55 -10.47 -4.21
C ASP A 27 2.07 -10.49 -4.45
N LEU A 28 2.53 -9.79 -5.49
CA LEU A 28 3.95 -9.67 -5.81
C LEU A 28 4.73 -8.98 -4.69
N LEU A 29 4.21 -7.88 -4.15
CA LEU A 29 4.81 -7.18 -3.03
C LEU A 29 4.96 -8.13 -1.83
N THR A 30 3.89 -8.85 -1.48
CA THR A 30 3.86 -9.72 -0.30
C THR A 30 4.76 -10.95 -0.46
N ARG A 31 4.80 -11.55 -1.65
CA ARG A 31 5.46 -12.85 -1.86
C ARG A 31 6.88 -12.76 -2.41
N LYS A 32 7.24 -11.64 -3.04
CA LYS A 32 8.46 -11.53 -3.85
C LYS A 32 9.32 -10.32 -3.52
N ALA A 33 8.85 -9.35 -2.76
CA ALA A 33 9.68 -8.21 -2.37
C ALA A 33 10.73 -8.64 -1.33
N GLU A 34 11.91 -8.05 -1.45
CA GLU A 34 12.99 -8.16 -0.47
C GLU A 34 13.00 -6.89 0.37
N VAL A 35 12.97 -7.06 1.70
CA VAL A 35 12.86 -5.94 2.64
C VAL A 35 14.07 -5.89 3.55
N THR A 36 14.84 -4.81 3.47
CA THR A 36 15.86 -4.49 4.47
C THR A 36 15.24 -3.60 5.55
N ARG A 37 15.43 -3.98 6.82
CA ARG A 37 14.84 -3.29 7.98
C ARG A 37 15.91 -2.51 8.72
N ILE A 38 15.68 -1.22 8.90
CA ILE A 38 16.54 -0.32 9.69
C ILE A 38 15.69 0.20 10.85
N LEU A 39 15.89 -0.41 12.03
CA LEU A 39 15.11 -0.07 13.22
C LEU A 39 15.53 1.29 13.77
N ARG A 40 14.57 2.03 14.32
CA ARG A 40 14.77 3.30 15.00
C ARG A 40 14.03 3.29 16.34
N PRO A 41 14.49 4.03 17.36
CA PRO A 41 13.77 4.08 18.64
C PRO A 41 12.28 4.42 18.50
N ASP A 42 11.95 5.26 17.52
CA ASP A 42 10.60 5.76 17.25
C ASP A 42 9.92 5.07 16.05
N GLY A 43 10.43 3.94 15.56
CA GLY A 43 9.81 3.25 14.41
C GLY A 43 10.81 2.46 13.56
N ALA A 44 10.74 2.60 12.24
CA ALA A 44 11.64 1.92 11.31
C ALA A 44 11.66 2.56 9.91
N ARG A 45 12.75 2.31 9.18
CA ARG A 45 12.83 2.44 7.71
C ARG A 45 12.86 1.03 7.11
N PHE A 46 12.03 0.82 6.11
CA PHE A 46 11.95 -0.42 5.34
C PHE A 46 12.34 -0.13 3.90
N GLU A 47 13.47 -0.64 3.45
CA GLU A 47 13.89 -0.50 2.06
C GLU A 47 13.45 -1.72 1.28
N VAL A 48 12.60 -1.50 0.28
CA VAL A 48 11.86 -2.55 -0.43
C VAL A 48 12.37 -2.62 -1.85
N ARG A 49 12.85 -3.81 -2.25
CA ARG A 49 13.47 -4.07 -3.56
C ARG A 49 12.90 -5.34 -4.19
N GLY A 50 13.17 -5.54 -5.47
CA GLY A 50 12.78 -6.78 -6.15
C GLY A 50 13.19 -6.83 -7.61
N SER A 51 12.87 -7.96 -8.27
CA SER A 51 13.04 -8.10 -9.72
C SER A 51 12.18 -7.09 -10.50
N PRO A 52 12.42 -6.84 -11.81
CA PRO A 52 11.78 -5.74 -12.54
C PRO A 52 10.24 -5.66 -12.40
N ARG A 53 9.54 -6.80 -12.46
CA ARG A 53 8.08 -6.83 -12.27
C ARG A 53 7.64 -6.53 -10.84
N VAL A 54 8.43 -6.97 -9.85
CA VAL A 54 8.19 -6.72 -8.43
C VAL A 54 8.51 -5.27 -8.09
N LEU A 55 9.59 -4.71 -8.65
CA LEU A 55 9.94 -3.30 -8.51
C LEU A 55 8.83 -2.38 -9.03
N SER A 56 8.22 -2.71 -10.17
CA SER A 56 7.04 -1.98 -10.66
C SER A 56 5.86 -2.04 -9.69
N ALA A 57 5.64 -3.19 -9.03
CA ALA A 57 4.62 -3.31 -7.99
C ALA A 57 4.99 -2.48 -6.75
N ILE A 58 6.25 -2.50 -6.31
CA ILE A 58 6.75 -1.73 -5.17
C ILE A 58 6.56 -0.23 -5.40
N ASN A 59 6.97 0.27 -6.57
CA ASN A 59 6.84 1.68 -6.96
C ASN A 59 5.39 2.14 -7.01
N THR A 60 4.45 1.23 -7.26
CA THR A 60 3.02 1.57 -7.29
C THR A 60 2.40 1.44 -5.90
N MET A 61 2.65 0.34 -5.19
CA MET A 61 1.93 -0.02 -3.97
C MET A 61 2.42 0.71 -2.73
N VAL A 62 3.74 0.89 -2.56
CA VAL A 62 4.28 1.49 -1.32
C VAL A 62 3.87 2.96 -1.19
N PRO A 63 4.04 3.82 -2.21
CA PRO A 63 3.57 5.20 -2.13
C PRO A 63 2.04 5.28 -2.03
N ALA A 64 1.32 4.35 -2.67
CA ALA A 64 -0.12 4.31 -2.64
C ALA A 64 -0.68 4.03 -1.24
N HIS A 65 -0.07 3.11 -0.48
CA HIS A 65 -0.56 2.75 0.85
C HIS A 65 -0.07 3.68 1.97
N ALA A 66 1.06 4.36 1.77
CA ALA A 66 1.65 5.26 2.77
C ALA A 66 0.66 6.27 3.39
N PRO A 67 -0.12 7.06 2.61
CA PRO A 67 -1.05 8.03 3.19
C PRO A 67 -2.21 7.37 3.96
N PHE A 68 -2.68 6.20 3.53
CA PHE A 68 -3.74 5.48 4.24
C PHE A 68 -3.24 4.93 5.57
N LEU A 69 -2.03 4.37 5.59
CA LEU A 69 -1.39 3.91 6.82
C LEU A 69 -1.25 5.07 7.82
N ALA A 70 -0.81 6.25 7.36
CA ALA A 70 -0.72 7.45 8.18
C ALA A 70 -2.09 7.85 8.75
N GLY A 71 -3.12 7.88 7.90
CA GLY A 71 -4.49 8.24 8.31
C GLY A 71 -5.09 7.29 9.35
N GLU A 72 -4.87 5.98 9.20
CA GLU A 72 -5.42 4.96 10.10
C GLU A 72 -4.74 4.88 11.45
N THR A 73 -3.42 5.08 11.46
CA THR A 73 -2.60 4.88 12.67
C THR A 73 -2.33 6.18 13.42
N GLY A 74 -2.44 7.33 12.73
CA GLY A 74 -1.95 8.61 13.23
C GLY A 74 -0.42 8.70 13.29
N TRP A 75 0.31 7.72 12.75
CA TRP A 75 1.77 7.73 12.69
C TRP A 75 2.29 8.63 11.58
N SER A 76 3.54 9.07 11.71
CA SER A 76 4.28 9.68 10.62
C SER A 76 4.66 8.60 9.62
N VAL A 77 4.15 8.69 8.39
CA VAL A 77 4.45 7.73 7.31
C VAL A 77 4.89 8.50 6.08
N ALA A 78 6.02 8.10 5.50
CA ALA A 78 6.51 8.65 4.24
C ALA A 78 7.07 7.52 3.35
N SER A 79 6.98 7.70 2.05
CA SER A 79 7.68 6.89 1.05
C SER A 79 8.76 7.72 0.37
N GLU A 80 9.93 7.14 0.12
CA GLU A 80 11.04 7.75 -0.60
C GLU A 80 11.44 6.86 -1.77
N GLU A 81 11.55 7.44 -2.96
CA GLU A 81 12.02 6.74 -4.16
C GLU A 81 13.52 6.45 -4.03
N MET A 82 13.93 5.25 -4.45
CA MET A 82 15.32 4.83 -4.51
C MET A 82 15.62 4.34 -5.93
N GLU A 83 16.90 4.32 -6.33
CA GLU A 83 17.30 3.87 -7.67
C GLU A 83 16.83 2.42 -7.97
N ASP A 84 16.80 1.57 -6.94
CA ASP A 84 16.49 0.14 -7.04
C ASP A 84 15.28 -0.29 -6.19
N GLY A 85 14.45 0.66 -5.72
CA GLY A 85 13.37 0.35 -4.79
C GLY A 85 12.59 1.55 -4.27
N VAL A 86 11.85 1.32 -3.18
CA VAL A 86 11.19 2.37 -2.40
C VAL A 86 11.47 2.13 -0.93
N ALA A 87 11.76 3.20 -0.18
CA ALA A 87 11.79 3.14 1.27
C ALA A 87 10.45 3.58 1.86
N LEU A 88 9.88 2.77 2.75
CA LEU A 88 8.80 3.17 3.65
C LEU A 88 9.39 3.57 5.00
N ILE A 89 9.15 4.80 5.43
CA ILE A 89 9.65 5.36 6.69
C ILE A 89 8.46 5.58 7.60
N VAL A 90 8.46 4.94 8.76
CA VAL A 90 7.36 5.00 9.72
C VAL A 90 7.90 5.42 11.09
N GLY A 91 7.27 6.44 11.68
CA GLY A 91 7.57 6.97 13.00
C GLY A 91 6.31 7.06 13.88
N GLY A 92 6.40 6.63 15.13
CA GLY A 92 5.27 6.50 16.06
C GLY A 92 5.59 5.53 17.20
N ASP A 93 4.70 4.57 17.43
CA ASP A 93 4.92 3.49 18.41
C ASP A 93 5.98 2.51 17.87
N GLY A 94 7.23 2.69 18.34
CA GLY A 94 8.39 1.94 17.87
C GLY A 94 8.23 0.43 18.06
N GLU A 95 7.73 -0.03 19.21
CA GLU A 95 7.56 -1.46 19.48
C GLU A 95 6.52 -2.08 18.54
N GLN A 96 5.39 -1.40 18.33
CA GLN A 96 4.35 -1.89 17.43
C GLN A 96 4.80 -1.90 15.97
N ILE A 97 5.40 -0.81 15.49
CA ILE A 97 5.91 -0.68 14.11
C ILE A 97 6.95 -1.76 13.83
N GLN A 98 7.87 -1.99 14.77
CA GLN A 98 8.91 -2.99 14.61
C GLN A 98 8.37 -4.42 14.77
N GLY A 99 7.38 -4.65 15.61
CA GLY A 99 6.72 -5.94 15.74
C GLY A 99 5.97 -6.35 14.47
N LEU A 100 5.26 -5.40 13.85
CA LEU A 100 4.51 -5.64 12.62
C LEU A 100 5.43 -5.83 11.41
N GLY A 101 6.51 -5.04 11.34
CA GLY A 101 7.40 -5.01 10.18
C GLY A 101 6.69 -4.56 8.91
N PHE A 102 7.39 -4.56 7.78
CA PHE A 102 6.85 -4.03 6.51
C PHE A 102 5.54 -4.73 6.10
N PHE A 103 5.52 -6.06 6.07
CA PHE A 103 4.35 -6.80 5.61
C PHE A 103 3.15 -6.65 6.54
N GLY A 104 3.36 -6.58 7.86
CA GLY A 104 2.28 -6.30 8.81
C GLY A 104 1.73 -4.88 8.66
N LEU A 105 2.59 -3.89 8.36
CA LEU A 105 2.15 -2.53 8.09
C LEU A 105 1.32 -2.43 6.81
N MET A 106 1.69 -3.18 5.76
CA MET A 106 0.95 -3.21 4.48
C MET A 106 -0.44 -3.87 4.59
N THR A 107 -0.77 -4.53 5.71
CA THR A 107 -2.10 -5.09 5.97
C THR A 107 -2.97 -4.21 6.86
N ILE A 108 -2.43 -3.10 7.41
CA ILE A 108 -3.22 -2.19 8.25
C ILE A 108 -4.22 -1.40 7.40
N GLY A 109 -5.46 -1.36 7.89
CA GLY A 109 -6.53 -0.49 7.41
C GLY A 109 -7.84 -1.25 7.19
N VAL A 110 -8.94 -0.72 7.71
CA VAL A 110 -10.30 -1.08 7.25
C VAL A 110 -10.55 -0.64 5.80
N HIS A 111 -9.64 0.17 5.25
CA HIS A 111 -9.69 0.73 3.91
C HIS A 111 -9.26 -0.19 2.80
N HIS A 112 -8.78 -1.41 3.01
CA HIS A 112 -8.59 -2.33 1.87
C HIS A 112 -9.90 -2.43 1.07
N GLN A 113 -11.03 -2.43 1.76
CA GLN A 113 -12.33 -2.42 1.10
C GLN A 113 -12.68 -1.09 0.42
N GLU A 114 -12.45 0.07 1.04
CA GLU A 114 -12.74 1.38 0.45
C GLU A 114 -11.76 1.72 -0.69
N HIS A 115 -10.47 1.45 -0.51
CA HIS A 115 -9.41 1.54 -1.51
C HIS A 115 -9.71 0.63 -2.72
N HIS A 116 -10.01 -0.66 -2.49
CA HIS A 116 -10.43 -1.56 -3.56
C HIS A 116 -11.72 -1.08 -4.24
N LEU A 117 -12.68 -0.54 -3.49
CA LEU A 117 -13.92 -0.01 -4.04
C LEU A 117 -13.68 1.24 -4.89
N MET A 118 -12.76 2.14 -4.48
CA MET A 118 -12.36 3.30 -5.28
C MET A 118 -11.72 2.87 -6.60
N ILE A 119 -10.81 1.90 -6.57
CA ILE A 119 -10.20 1.36 -7.77
C ILE A 119 -11.26 0.69 -8.66
N ALA A 120 -12.14 -0.11 -8.07
CA ALA A 120 -13.25 -0.77 -8.79
C ALA A 120 -14.20 0.25 -9.43
N LYS A 121 -14.44 1.40 -8.78
CA LYS A 121 -15.21 2.53 -9.33
C LYS A 121 -14.44 3.34 -10.38
N GLY A 122 -13.25 2.91 -10.80
CA GLY A 122 -12.41 3.59 -11.79
C GLY A 122 -11.73 4.87 -11.29
N ARG A 123 -11.87 5.18 -10.00
CA ARG A 123 -11.20 6.34 -9.41
C ARG A 123 -9.70 6.06 -9.31
N LYS A 124 -8.90 7.10 -9.42
CA LYS A 124 -7.49 7.00 -9.04
C LYS A 124 -7.43 7.13 -7.52
N PRO A 125 -6.85 6.16 -6.79
CA PRO A 125 -6.65 6.31 -5.35
C PRO A 125 -5.65 7.43 -5.00
N HIS A 126 -4.93 7.98 -6.01
CA HIS A 126 -3.98 9.08 -5.89
C HIS A 126 -4.14 10.07 -7.05
N HIS A 127 -3.95 11.36 -6.77
CA HIS A 127 -3.86 12.43 -7.76
C HIS A 127 -2.52 12.39 -8.50
#